data_AF-A0A7C5T9E9-F1
#
_entry.id   AF-A0A7C5T9E9-F1
#
_cell.length_a   1.000
_cell.length_b   1.000
_cell.length_c   1.000
_cell.angle_alpha   90.00
_cell.angle_beta   90.00
_cell.angle_gamma   90.00
#
_symmetry.space_group_name_H-M   'P 1'
#
loop_
_entity.id
_entity.type
_entity.pdbx_description
1 polymer ?
#
loop_
_entity_poly.entity_id
_entity_poly.type
_entity_poly.pdbx_seq_one_letter_code
_entity_poly.pdbx_strand_id
1 'polypeptide(L)'
;FKGKWVILFSHPADFTPVCTTEFVAFAQIYPELAKRNVQLIGLSIDSVYSHIAWVKTIKDKFGVTIPFPIIADLDMKVANLFGMIHPKQSTTAAVRCVFVIDPEMKLRAMIYYPLNVGRNMDEILRLIDALQTADKFKVALPANWRPGDPVIVPPPTTQEDAEKRLQEAAQQGYECVDWFLCKKKLP
;
A
#
# COMPACT_ATOMS: atom_id res chain seq x y z
N PHE A 1 9.73 -11.36 -6.27
CA PHE A 1 9.06 -10.18 -6.84
C PHE A 1 9.98 -8.98 -7.11
N LYS A 2 11.31 -9.16 -7.20
CA LYS A 2 12.26 -8.05 -7.47
C LYS A 2 11.95 -7.35 -8.80
N GLY A 3 12.08 -6.03 -8.85
CA GLY A 3 11.72 -5.22 -10.02
C GLY A 3 10.23 -4.87 -10.13
N LYS A 4 9.41 -5.26 -9.15
CA LYS A 4 7.99 -4.91 -9.05
C LYS A 4 7.68 -4.38 -7.66
N TRP A 5 6.69 -3.51 -7.57
CA TRP A 5 6.09 -3.16 -6.28
C TRP A 5 5.35 -4.37 -5.71
N VAL A 6 5.33 -4.51 -4.40
CA VAL A 6 4.62 -5.59 -3.71
C VAL A 6 3.74 -5.03 -2.61
N ILE A 7 2.50 -5.49 -2.57
CA ILE A 7 1.63 -5.36 -1.42
C ILE A 7 1.55 -6.73 -0.78
N LEU A 8 2.18 -6.88 0.38
CA LEU A 8 1.96 -8.02 1.29
C LEU A 8 0.90 -7.61 2.30
N PHE A 9 -0.18 -8.37 2.40
CA PHE A 9 -1.23 -8.09 3.37
C PHE A 9 -1.59 -9.36 4.13
N SER A 10 -1.89 -9.21 5.42
CA SER A 10 -2.36 -10.32 6.25
C SER A 10 -3.86 -10.23 6.51
N HIS A 11 -4.47 -11.37 6.79
CA HIS A 11 -5.82 -11.46 7.32
C HIS A 11 -5.88 -12.47 8.49
N PRO A 12 -6.80 -12.29 9.45
CA PRO A 12 -6.85 -13.13 10.64
C PRO A 12 -7.06 -14.62 10.39
N ALA A 13 -8.03 -14.97 9.55
CA ALA A 13 -8.38 -16.36 9.26
C ALA A 13 -9.21 -16.44 7.98
N ASP A 14 -9.03 -17.53 7.24
CA ASP A 14 -9.94 -17.97 6.18
C ASP A 14 -11.36 -18.19 6.73
N PHE A 15 -12.36 -18.22 5.86
CA PHE A 15 -13.77 -18.44 6.21
C PHE A 15 -14.36 -17.44 7.23
N THR A 16 -13.77 -16.24 7.35
CA THR A 16 -14.32 -15.15 8.17
C THR A 16 -14.85 -14.00 7.30
N PRO A 17 -15.92 -13.29 7.74
CA PRO A 17 -16.68 -12.39 6.87
C PRO A 17 -15.89 -11.17 6.41
N VAL A 18 -15.24 -10.44 7.32
CA VAL A 18 -14.47 -9.23 6.96
C VAL A 18 -13.32 -9.59 6.01
N CYS A 19 -12.62 -10.69 6.26
CA CYS A 19 -11.56 -11.17 5.37
C CYS A 19 -12.11 -11.48 3.97
N THR A 20 -13.29 -12.10 3.91
CA THR A 20 -13.95 -12.42 2.63
C THR A 20 -14.28 -11.15 1.85
N THR A 21 -14.80 -10.11 2.51
CA THR A 21 -15.05 -8.81 1.87
C THR A 21 -13.77 -8.16 1.33
N GLU A 22 -12.66 -8.27 2.06
CA GLU A 22 -11.38 -7.69 1.65
C GLU A 22 -10.77 -8.43 0.47
N PHE A 23 -10.84 -9.76 0.44
CA PHE A 23 -10.34 -10.55 -0.69
C PHE A 23 -11.12 -10.27 -1.97
N VAL A 24 -12.44 -10.14 -1.88
CA VAL A 24 -13.27 -9.72 -3.01
C VAL A 24 -12.89 -8.31 -3.49
N ALA A 25 -12.75 -7.35 -2.59
CA ALA A 25 -12.39 -5.98 -2.94
C ALA A 25 -10.98 -5.88 -3.54
N PHE A 26 -10.01 -6.64 -3.01
CA PHE A 26 -8.68 -6.75 -3.60
C PHE A 26 -8.69 -7.37 -4.99
N ALA A 27 -9.50 -8.41 -5.21
CA ALA A 27 -9.65 -9.02 -6.53
C ALA A 27 -10.24 -8.03 -7.55
N GLN A 28 -11.18 -7.17 -7.11
CA GLN A 28 -11.76 -6.12 -7.95
C GLN A 28 -10.74 -5.05 -8.35
N ILE A 29 -9.86 -4.62 -7.44
CA ILE A 29 -8.81 -3.63 -7.73
C ILE A 29 -7.53 -4.25 -8.33
N TYR A 30 -7.44 -5.58 -8.45
CA TYR A 30 -6.26 -6.26 -8.95
C TYR A 30 -5.82 -5.78 -10.36
N PRO A 31 -6.73 -5.53 -11.32
CA PRO A 31 -6.32 -4.95 -12.61
C PRO A 31 -5.68 -3.56 -12.48
N GLU A 32 -6.13 -2.74 -11.53
CA GLU A 32 -5.55 -1.41 -11.27
C GLU A 32 -4.15 -1.50 -10.65
N LEU A 33 -3.93 -2.48 -9.76
CA LEU A 33 -2.61 -2.80 -9.22
C LEU A 33 -1.67 -3.30 -10.31
N ALA A 34 -2.16 -4.13 -11.23
CA ALA A 34 -1.37 -4.64 -12.34
C ALA A 34 -0.90 -3.51 -13.29
N LYS A 35 -1.77 -2.54 -13.60
CA LYS A 35 -1.41 -1.33 -14.39
C LYS A 35 -0.25 -0.54 -13.77
N ARG A 36 -0.11 -0.60 -12.43
CA ARG A 36 0.94 0.07 -11.65
C ARG A 36 2.17 -0.82 -11.42
N ASN A 37 2.27 -1.98 -12.08
CA ASN A 37 3.32 -2.97 -11.85
C ASN A 37 3.45 -3.40 -10.37
N VAL A 38 2.30 -3.54 -9.69
CA VAL A 38 2.21 -4.01 -8.30
C VAL A 38 1.81 -5.49 -8.30
N GLN A 39 2.42 -6.26 -7.42
CA GLN A 39 2.05 -7.64 -7.11
C GLN A 39 1.38 -7.69 -5.75
N LEU A 40 0.25 -8.37 -5.67
CA LEU A 40 -0.49 -8.55 -4.43
C LEU A 40 -0.22 -9.96 -3.90
N ILE A 41 -0.02 -10.09 -2.59
CA ILE A 41 0.16 -11.37 -1.90
C ILE A 41 -0.52 -11.32 -0.53
N GLY A 42 -1.44 -12.26 -0.30
CA GLY A 42 -2.12 -12.44 0.99
C GLY A 42 -1.33 -13.32 1.94
N LEU A 43 -1.71 -13.32 3.22
CA LEU A 43 -1.14 -14.18 4.25
C LEU A 43 -2.16 -14.42 5.38
N SER A 44 -2.34 -15.68 5.77
CA SER A 44 -2.85 -16.03 7.11
C SER A 44 -2.07 -17.21 7.67
N ILE A 45 -2.39 -17.58 8.91
CA ILE A 45 -1.79 -18.74 9.56
C ILE A 45 -2.51 -20.05 9.22
N ASP A 46 -3.46 -20.01 8.29
CA ASP A 46 -4.20 -21.18 7.85
C ASP A 46 -3.36 -22.04 6.89
N SER A 47 -3.79 -23.28 6.68
CA SER A 47 -3.12 -24.18 5.73
C SER A 47 -3.44 -23.87 4.27
N VAL A 48 -2.57 -24.30 3.35
CA VAL A 48 -2.82 -24.20 1.90
C VAL A 48 -4.15 -24.85 1.49
N TYR A 49 -4.54 -25.95 2.15
CA TYR A 49 -5.82 -26.61 1.88
C TYR A 49 -7.03 -25.73 2.27
N SER A 50 -6.91 -25.02 3.40
CA SER A 50 -7.91 -24.03 3.81
C SER A 50 -8.01 -22.92 2.78
N HIS A 51 -6.88 -22.36 2.33
CA HIS A 51 -6.88 -21.30 1.32
C HIS A 51 -7.58 -21.74 0.03
N ILE A 52 -7.27 -22.93 -0.48
CA ILE A 52 -7.88 -23.47 -1.70
C ILE A 52 -9.40 -23.63 -1.52
N ALA A 53 -9.84 -24.20 -0.40
CA ALA A 53 -11.26 -24.40 -0.12
C ALA A 53 -12.01 -23.06 0.04
N TRP A 54 -11.37 -22.08 0.67
CA TRP A 54 -11.94 -20.76 0.88
C TRP A 54 -12.02 -19.97 -0.44
N VAL A 55 -10.96 -19.94 -1.24
CA VAL A 55 -10.96 -19.32 -2.58
C VAL A 55 -12.03 -19.95 -3.48
N LYS A 56 -12.19 -21.28 -3.44
CA LYS A 56 -13.28 -21.95 -4.15
C LYS A 56 -14.65 -21.47 -3.67
N THR A 57 -14.83 -21.35 -2.36
CA THR A 57 -16.07 -20.82 -1.77
C THR A 57 -16.35 -19.39 -2.23
N ILE A 58 -15.32 -18.52 -2.29
CA ILE A 58 -15.47 -17.15 -2.79
C ILE A 58 -15.95 -17.17 -4.25
N LYS A 59 -15.34 -18.01 -5.09
CA LYS A 59 -15.75 -18.17 -6.49
C LYS A 59 -17.20 -18.66 -6.61
N ASP A 60 -17.55 -19.70 -5.88
CA ASP A 60 -18.86 -20.34 -5.96
C ASP A 60 -20.00 -19.45 -5.42
N LYS A 61 -19.73 -18.65 -4.37
CA LYS A 61 -20.76 -17.83 -3.69
C LYS A 61 -20.81 -16.38 -4.14
N PHE A 62 -19.68 -15.80 -4.56
CA PHE A 62 -19.58 -14.40 -4.94
C PHE A 62 -19.28 -14.19 -6.43
N GLY A 63 -18.99 -15.27 -7.18
CA GLY A 63 -18.65 -15.17 -8.61
C GLY A 63 -17.27 -14.53 -8.86
N VAL A 64 -16.44 -14.36 -7.83
CA VAL A 64 -15.15 -13.67 -7.91
C VAL A 64 -14.02 -14.69 -7.88
N THR A 65 -13.12 -14.62 -8.85
CA THR A 65 -11.88 -15.41 -8.84
C THR A 65 -10.78 -14.60 -8.17
N ILE A 66 -10.12 -15.17 -7.16
CA ILE A 66 -8.98 -14.54 -6.48
C ILE A 66 -7.72 -14.73 -7.36
N PRO A 67 -7.13 -13.64 -7.90
CA PRO A 67 -6.08 -13.73 -8.92
C PRO A 67 -4.65 -13.66 -8.33
N PHE A 68 -4.49 -13.75 -7.02
CA PHE A 68 -3.21 -13.56 -6.33
C PHE A 68 -2.95 -14.69 -5.31
N PRO A 69 -1.66 -14.97 -5.01
CA PRO A 69 -1.29 -16.01 -4.05
C PRO A 69 -1.58 -15.62 -2.61
N ILE A 70 -1.71 -16.64 -1.75
CA ILE A 70 -1.86 -16.52 -0.29
C ILE A 70 -0.77 -17.37 0.36
N ILE A 71 0.01 -16.77 1.26
CA ILE A 71 1.01 -17.47 2.07
C ILE A 71 0.29 -18.22 3.19
N ALA A 72 0.57 -19.51 3.32
CA ALA A 72 0.19 -20.34 4.45
C ALA A 72 1.30 -20.33 5.51
N ASP A 73 1.11 -19.58 6.58
CA ASP A 73 2.11 -19.34 7.63
C ASP A 73 1.74 -20.07 8.94
N LEU A 74 1.58 -21.40 8.89
CA LEU A 74 1.06 -22.20 10.02
C LEU A 74 1.90 -22.08 11.30
N ASP A 75 3.22 -21.94 11.16
CA ASP A 75 4.15 -21.80 12.29
C ASP A 75 4.39 -20.33 12.69
N MET A 76 3.63 -19.41 12.08
CA MET A 76 3.62 -17.97 12.37
C MET A 76 4.99 -17.29 12.16
N LYS A 77 5.93 -17.91 11.43
CA LYS A 77 7.28 -17.35 11.26
C LYS A 77 7.25 -16.03 10.51
N VAL A 78 6.50 -15.96 9.42
CA VAL A 78 6.41 -14.74 8.61
C VAL A 78 5.63 -13.67 9.36
N ALA A 79 4.52 -14.05 10.00
CA ALA A 79 3.69 -13.16 10.80
C ALA A 79 4.48 -12.53 11.94
N ASN A 80 5.31 -13.30 12.65
CA ASN A 80 6.18 -12.76 13.71
C ASN A 80 7.27 -11.84 13.14
N LEU A 81 7.90 -12.20 12.02
CA LEU A 81 8.96 -11.39 11.39
C LEU A 81 8.45 -10.00 10.99
N PHE A 82 7.20 -9.92 10.52
CA PHE A 82 6.55 -8.66 10.12
C PHE A 82 5.73 -8.01 11.25
N GLY A 83 5.78 -8.54 12.47
CA GLY A 83 5.04 -8.01 13.60
C GLY A 83 3.51 -8.04 13.43
N MET A 84 2.99 -8.99 12.64
CA MET A 84 1.55 -9.12 12.36
C MET A 84 0.76 -9.72 13.55
N ILE A 85 1.42 -10.25 14.58
CA ILE A 85 0.79 -10.82 15.77
C ILE A 85 0.75 -9.77 16.87
N HIS A 86 -0.45 -9.33 17.24
CA HIS A 86 -0.64 -8.38 18.33
C HIS A 86 -1.27 -9.12 19.53
N PRO A 87 -0.54 -9.42 20.61
CA PRO A 87 -1.01 -10.28 21.70
C PRO A 87 -2.32 -9.84 22.36
N LYS A 88 -2.61 -8.53 22.36
CA LYS A 88 -3.86 -7.95 22.89
C LYS A 88 -5.05 -8.01 21.91
N GLN A 89 -4.82 -8.46 20.68
CA GLN A 89 -5.86 -8.69 19.67
C GLN A 89 -6.07 -10.20 19.47
N SER A 90 -4.99 -10.94 19.27
CA SER A 90 -4.98 -12.40 19.18
C SER A 90 -3.55 -12.91 19.34
N THR A 91 -3.39 -14.07 19.98
CA THR A 91 -2.14 -14.82 20.02
C THR A 91 -2.05 -15.88 18.92
N THR A 92 -3.15 -16.12 18.19
CA THR A 92 -3.28 -17.19 17.20
C THR A 92 -3.89 -16.67 15.89
N ALA A 93 -3.73 -15.39 15.57
CA ALA A 93 -4.17 -14.82 14.30
C ALA A 93 -3.36 -13.56 13.99
N ALA A 94 -3.05 -13.35 12.71
CA ALA A 94 -2.49 -12.08 12.25
C ALA A 94 -3.55 -10.97 12.30
N VAL A 95 -3.16 -9.74 12.66
CA VAL A 95 -4.02 -8.57 12.45
C VAL A 95 -4.04 -8.19 10.97
N ARG A 96 -4.84 -7.19 10.59
CA ARG A 96 -5.01 -6.79 9.18
C ARG A 96 -3.90 -5.84 8.76
N CYS A 97 -2.72 -6.37 8.50
CA CYS A 97 -1.56 -5.59 8.10
C CYS A 97 -1.52 -5.39 6.58
N VAL A 98 -0.92 -4.28 6.14
CA VAL A 98 -0.54 -4.03 4.75
C VAL A 98 0.90 -3.53 4.77
N PHE A 99 1.75 -4.12 3.95
CA PHE A 99 3.14 -3.73 3.73
C PHE A 99 3.32 -3.40 2.26
N VAL A 100 3.74 -2.17 1.98
CA VAL A 100 4.06 -1.70 0.62
C VAL A 100 5.57 -1.73 0.45
N ILE A 101 6.04 -2.53 -0.50
CA ILE A 101 7.46 -2.79 -0.74
C ILE A 101 7.79 -2.35 -2.18
N ASP A 102 8.89 -1.63 -2.35
CA ASP A 102 9.31 -1.10 -3.67
C ASP A 102 10.05 -2.13 -4.54
N PRO A 103 10.34 -1.84 -5.82
CA PRO A 103 11.07 -2.73 -6.73
C PRO A 103 12.46 -3.16 -6.25
N GLU A 104 13.08 -2.36 -5.39
CA GLU A 104 14.37 -2.61 -4.73
C GLU A 104 14.22 -3.45 -3.45
N MET A 105 13.00 -3.92 -3.15
CA MET A 105 12.63 -4.72 -1.98
C MET A 105 12.78 -3.97 -0.64
N LYS A 106 12.64 -2.64 -0.66
CA LYS A 106 12.59 -1.81 0.55
C LYS A 106 11.14 -1.65 1.00
N LEU A 107 10.91 -1.80 2.31
CA LEU A 107 9.63 -1.47 2.91
C LEU A 107 9.42 0.06 2.87
N ARG A 108 8.32 0.51 2.28
CA ARG A 108 8.01 1.94 2.05
C ARG A 108 6.89 2.47 2.92
N ALA A 109 5.91 1.62 3.23
CA ALA A 109 4.81 1.96 4.12
C ALA A 109 4.26 0.69 4.76
N MET A 110 3.69 0.85 5.95
CA MET A 110 2.97 -0.21 6.65
C MET A 110 1.73 0.35 7.32
N ILE A 111 0.65 -0.44 7.35
CA ILE A 111 -0.64 -0.10 7.94
C ILE A 111 -1.12 -1.28 8.76
N TYR A 112 -1.61 -1.04 9.97
CA TYR A 112 -2.13 -2.07 10.88
C TYR A 112 -3.58 -1.75 11.24
N TYR A 113 -4.52 -2.58 10.76
CA TYR A 113 -5.93 -2.50 11.16
C TYR A 113 -6.25 -3.60 12.19
N PRO A 114 -7.17 -3.35 13.14
CA PRO A 114 -7.63 -4.35 14.09
C PRO A 114 -8.49 -5.42 13.39
N LEU A 115 -8.82 -6.50 14.11
CA LEU A 115 -9.56 -7.63 13.56
C LEU A 115 -10.95 -7.25 13.04
N ASN A 116 -11.60 -6.24 13.65
CA ASN A 116 -12.99 -5.88 13.41
C ASN A 116 -13.21 -4.79 12.35
N VAL A 117 -12.15 -4.19 11.78
CA VAL A 117 -12.26 -3.10 10.80
C VAL A 117 -11.65 -3.52 9.47
N GLY A 118 -12.45 -3.56 8.41
CA GLY A 118 -11.97 -3.81 7.05
C GLY A 118 -11.18 -2.62 6.49
N ARG A 119 -10.18 -2.91 5.65
CA ARG A 119 -9.31 -1.92 5.01
C ARG A 119 -9.98 -1.20 3.85
N ASN A 120 -9.49 0.00 3.56
CA ASN A 120 -9.92 0.82 2.43
C ASN A 120 -9.03 0.59 1.20
N MET A 121 -9.59 0.04 0.12
CA MET A 121 -8.87 -0.25 -1.12
C MET A 121 -8.49 1.02 -1.92
N ASP A 122 -9.28 2.09 -1.83
CA ASP A 122 -8.98 3.37 -2.46
C ASP A 122 -7.73 4.00 -1.85
N GLU A 123 -7.58 3.92 -0.52
CA GLU A 123 -6.36 4.41 0.15
C GLU A 123 -5.13 3.59 -0.22
N ILE A 124 -5.27 2.27 -0.38
CA ILE A 124 -4.16 1.41 -0.82
C ILE A 124 -3.70 1.81 -2.24
N LEU A 125 -4.64 2.03 -3.16
CA LEU A 125 -4.32 2.50 -4.51
C LEU A 125 -3.68 3.89 -4.49
N ARG A 126 -4.25 4.83 -3.72
CA ARG A 126 -3.73 6.18 -3.57
C ARG A 126 -2.31 6.19 -2.99
N LEU A 127 -2.02 5.34 -2.03
CA LEU A 127 -0.69 5.20 -1.44
C LEU A 127 0.34 4.71 -2.46
N ILE A 128 -0.01 3.72 -3.30
CA ILE A 128 0.85 3.28 -4.41
C ILE A 128 1.09 4.43 -5.38
N ASP A 129 0.04 5.14 -5.80
CA ASP A 129 0.15 6.25 -6.73
C ASP A 129 1.05 7.35 -6.18
N ALA A 130 0.91 7.68 -4.89
CA ALA A 130 1.74 8.67 -4.22
C ALA A 130 3.22 8.24 -4.19
N LEU A 131 3.51 7.01 -3.76
CA LEU A 131 4.89 6.50 -3.66
C LEU A 131 5.57 6.43 -5.03
N GLN A 132 4.87 5.92 -6.06
CA GLN A 132 5.40 5.86 -7.41
C GLN A 132 5.62 7.25 -8.01
N THR A 133 4.71 8.20 -7.74
CA THR A 133 4.84 9.59 -8.18
C THR A 133 6.04 10.28 -7.51
N ALA A 134 6.21 10.10 -6.19
CA ALA A 134 7.36 10.61 -5.45
C ALA A 134 8.67 10.14 -6.07
N ASP A 135 8.78 8.83 -6.33
CA ASP A 135 10.00 8.22 -6.84
C ASP A 135 10.30 8.62 -8.28
N LYS A 136 9.26 8.69 -9.13
CA LYS A 136 9.38 9.04 -10.55
C LYS A 136 9.77 10.50 -10.76
N PHE A 137 9.13 11.42 -10.04
CA PHE A 137 9.31 12.85 -10.26
C PHE A 137 10.22 13.54 -9.24
N LYS A 138 10.71 12.81 -8.22
CA LYS A 138 11.55 13.32 -7.13
C LYS A 138 10.88 14.47 -6.38
N VAL A 139 9.62 14.25 -6.01
CA VAL A 139 8.75 15.22 -5.33
C VAL A 139 8.17 14.63 -4.04
N ALA A 140 7.65 15.50 -3.18
CA ALA A 140 6.83 15.11 -2.04
C ALA A 140 5.34 15.32 -2.35
N LEU A 141 4.47 14.59 -1.64
CA LEU A 141 3.03 14.64 -1.86
C LEU A 141 2.36 15.28 -0.64
N PRO A 142 1.48 16.28 -0.82
CA PRO A 142 0.75 16.88 0.29
C PRO A 142 -0.23 15.89 0.93
N ALA A 143 -0.75 16.26 2.10
CA ALA A 143 -1.86 15.53 2.72
C ALA A 143 -3.05 15.43 1.76
N ASN A 144 -3.70 14.26 1.73
CA ASN A 144 -4.84 13.93 0.88
C ASN A 144 -4.59 14.01 -0.64
N TRP A 145 -3.34 14.04 -1.08
CA TRP A 145 -2.98 14.11 -2.50
C TRP A 145 -3.57 12.95 -3.32
N ARG A 146 -4.12 13.30 -4.48
CA ARG A 146 -4.52 12.38 -5.56
C ARG A 146 -3.81 12.72 -6.89
N PRO A 147 -3.70 11.76 -7.83
CA PRO A 147 -3.17 12.05 -9.17
C PRO A 147 -3.85 13.26 -9.82
N GLY A 148 -3.04 14.21 -10.30
CA GLY A 148 -3.50 15.48 -10.86
C GLY A 148 -3.39 16.67 -9.90
N ASP A 149 -3.33 16.43 -8.58
CA ASP A 149 -3.11 17.50 -7.60
C ASP A 149 -1.67 18.02 -7.66
N PRO A 150 -1.43 19.30 -7.32
CA PRO A 150 -0.08 19.84 -7.19
C PRO A 150 0.77 19.06 -6.18
N VAL A 151 2.03 18.84 -6.54
CA VAL A 151 3.03 18.16 -5.71
C VAL A 151 3.92 19.19 -5.01
N ILE A 152 4.58 18.79 -3.93
CA ILE A 152 5.52 19.62 -3.18
C ILE A 152 6.93 19.42 -3.75
N VAL A 153 7.60 20.53 -4.05
CA VAL A 153 9.02 20.55 -4.40
C VAL A 153 9.81 20.33 -3.10
N PRO A 154 10.77 19.38 -3.05
CA PRO A 154 11.59 19.18 -1.86
C PRO A 154 12.21 20.49 -1.36
N PRO A 155 12.17 20.76 -0.05
CA PRO A 155 12.65 22.03 0.48
C PRO A 155 14.18 22.14 0.28
N PRO A 156 14.69 23.36 0.07
CA PRO A 156 16.12 23.63 0.12
C PRO A 156 16.72 23.20 1.47
N THR A 157 17.97 22.74 1.46
CA THR A 157 18.72 22.35 2.68
C THR A 157 19.85 23.32 3.02
N THR A 158 20.02 24.40 2.24
CA THR A 158 21.01 25.46 2.46
C THR A 158 20.35 26.82 2.40
N GLN A 159 20.95 27.84 3.03
CA GLN A 159 20.45 29.22 2.98
C GLN A 159 20.51 29.79 1.56
N GLU A 160 21.60 29.52 0.84
CA GLU A 160 21.78 29.94 -0.55
C GLU A 160 20.66 29.40 -1.46
N ASP A 161 20.32 28.11 -1.33
CA ASP A 161 19.24 27.51 -2.12
C ASP A 161 17.85 28.02 -1.70
N ALA A 162 17.66 28.40 -0.44
CA ALA A 162 16.43 29.00 0.05
C ALA A 162 16.20 30.40 -0.56
N GLU A 163 17.25 31.22 -0.65
CA GLU A 163 17.20 32.53 -1.31
C GLU A 163 16.94 32.38 -2.81
N LYS A 164 17.67 31.48 -3.49
CA LYS A 164 17.48 31.18 -4.93
C LYS A 164 16.07 30.69 -5.22
N ARG A 165 15.49 29.85 -4.36
CA ARG A 165 14.15 29.27 -4.57
C ARG A 165 13.09 30.32 -4.86
N LEU A 166 13.04 31.39 -4.06
CA LEU A 166 12.02 32.43 -4.22
C LEU A 166 12.29 33.31 -5.45
N GLN A 167 13.57 33.55 -5.78
CA GLN A 167 13.96 34.32 -6.97
C GLN A 167 13.62 33.58 -8.27
N GLU A 168 13.77 32.26 -8.28
CA GLU A 168 13.59 31.41 -9.46
C GLU A 168 12.18 30.79 -9.55
N ALA A 169 11.35 30.91 -8.52
CA ALA A 169 10.05 30.23 -8.41
C ALA A 169 9.16 30.44 -9.65
N ALA A 170 9.00 31.68 -10.09
CA ALA A 170 8.16 32.01 -11.25
C ALA A 170 8.69 31.39 -12.55
N GLN A 171 10.02 31.36 -12.74
CA GLN A 171 10.66 30.78 -13.93
C GLN A 171 10.53 29.25 -13.94
N GLN A 172 10.56 28.62 -12.77
CA GLN A 172 10.38 27.18 -12.60
C GLN A 172 8.90 26.75 -12.55
N GLY A 173 7.96 27.69 -12.66
CA GLY A 173 6.52 27.42 -12.58
C GLY A 173 6.05 26.96 -11.20
N TYR A 174 6.73 27.41 -10.14
CA TYR A 174 6.40 27.07 -8.77
C TYR A 174 5.42 28.06 -8.15
N GLU A 175 4.46 27.52 -7.42
CA GLU A 175 3.58 28.27 -6.53
C GLU A 175 4.11 28.13 -5.10
N CYS A 176 4.78 29.17 -4.61
CA CYS A 176 5.40 29.18 -3.28
C CYS A 176 4.60 30.02 -2.30
N VAL A 177 4.29 29.45 -1.14
CA VAL A 177 3.83 30.21 0.04
C VAL A 177 5.03 30.79 0.77
N ASP A 178 6.11 30.01 0.84
CA ASP A 178 7.40 30.39 1.42
C ASP A 178 8.52 29.54 0.78
N TRP A 179 9.79 29.83 1.06
CA TRP A 179 10.96 29.17 0.45
C TRP A 179 10.96 27.65 0.65
N PHE A 180 10.44 27.16 1.77
CA PHE A 180 10.35 25.73 2.08
C PHE A 180 9.06 25.07 1.57
N LEU A 181 8.06 25.86 1.18
CA LEU A 181 6.73 25.38 0.78
C LEU A 181 6.39 25.89 -0.62
N CYS A 182 6.94 25.19 -1.60
CA CYS A 182 6.66 25.39 -3.01
C CYS A 182 5.96 24.18 -3.61
N LYS A 183 4.95 24.44 -4.44
CA LYS A 183 4.23 23.42 -5.20
C LYS A 183 4.43 23.59 -6.69
N LYS A 184 4.25 22.50 -7.43
CA LYS A 184 4.20 22.52 -8.90
C LYS A 184 3.19 21.51 -9.41
N LYS A 185 2.68 21.71 -10.62
CA LYS A 185 1.91 20.69 -11.33
C LYS A 185 2.88 19.75 -12.06
N LEU A 186 2.54 18.47 -12.11
CA LEU A 186 3.26 17.50 -12.92
C LEU A 186 2.77 17.57 -14.39
N PRO A 187 3.61 17.19 -15.37
CA PRO A 187 3.21 17.10 -16.77
C PRO A 187 2.06 16.13 -17.02
#